data_AF-A0A7X9DP27-F1
#
_entry.id   AF-A0A7X9DP27-F1
#
_cell.length_a   1.000
_cell.length_b   1.000
_cell.length_c   1.000
_cell.angle_alpha   90.00
_cell.angle_beta   90.00
_cell.angle_gamma   90.00
#
_symmetry.space_group_name_H-M   'P 1'
#
loop_
_entity.id
_entity.type
_entity.pdbx_description
1 polymer ?
#
loop_
_entity_poly.entity_id
_entity_poly.type
_entity_poly.pdbx_seq_one_letter_code
_entity_poly.pdbx_strand_id
1 'polypeptide(L)'
;MKNRILLCFLFILAVAVEGSAQTLYKPAEENMKAREWFQDAKFGLFIHWGIYSTLGNGEWVMQNNRIAIPQYEKLADFFNPIAYNPDEWVLMAKEAGMKYICITSKHHDGFAMYHSKVSPYNVVDRTPYGKDVIGMLAEACRRHGLRLFIYYSQLDWHHPDYFPRGMTGQFAGRADTGNFSRYLDYQDAQLREILTQYGPIGGIWFDGWWDRKWQDWRLDKTYAMIHELQPACLIGNNHHVKPFP
;
A
#
# COMPACT_ATOMS: atom_id res chain seq x y z
N MET A 1 -79.24 28.74 6.22
CA MET A 1 -78.66 28.86 4.87
C MET A 1 -77.21 28.38 4.92
N LYS A 2 -76.98 27.18 4.36
CA LYS A 2 -75.81 26.69 3.59
C LYS A 2 -74.40 27.06 4.09
N ASN A 3 -73.66 26.06 4.61
CA ASN A 3 -72.57 25.31 3.94
C ASN A 3 -71.32 26.20 3.72
N ARG A 4 -70.11 25.85 4.16
CA ARG A 4 -69.35 24.63 3.77
C ARG A 4 -68.16 24.46 4.72
N ILE A 5 -68.05 23.32 5.39
CA ILE A 5 -66.80 22.84 5.99
C ILE A 5 -66.08 22.05 4.89
N LEU A 6 -64.95 22.57 4.41
CA LEU A 6 -64.11 21.92 3.43
C LEU A 6 -63.13 21.00 4.19
N LEU A 7 -63.43 19.70 4.26
CA LEU A 7 -62.47 18.69 4.71
C LEU A 7 -61.45 18.47 3.59
N CYS A 8 -60.26 19.07 3.72
CA CYS A 8 -59.10 18.72 2.91
C CYS A 8 -58.54 17.37 3.41
N PHE A 9 -58.80 16.29 2.67
CA PHE A 9 -58.06 15.05 2.79
C PHE A 9 -56.63 15.27 2.26
N LEU A 10 -55.66 15.43 3.15
CA LEU A 10 -54.25 15.29 2.82
C LEU A 10 -53.93 13.79 2.72
N PHE A 11 -53.92 13.26 1.51
CA PHE A 11 -53.28 11.99 1.21
C PHE A 11 -51.77 12.24 1.16
N ILE A 12 -51.08 11.97 2.27
CA ILE A 12 -49.61 11.95 2.29
C ILE A 12 -49.19 10.67 1.57
N LEU A 13 -48.76 10.81 0.31
CA LEU A 13 -48.02 9.77 -0.41
C LEU A 13 -46.68 9.61 0.30
N ALA A 14 -46.55 8.59 1.15
CA ALA A 14 -45.26 8.15 1.65
C ALA A 14 -44.49 7.52 0.48
N VAL A 15 -43.73 8.33 -0.24
CA VAL A 15 -42.68 7.82 -1.13
C VAL A 15 -41.67 7.14 -0.22
N ALA A 16 -41.67 5.81 -0.20
CA ALA A 16 -40.59 5.03 0.35
C ALA A 16 -39.34 5.35 -0.48
N VAL A 17 -38.56 6.32 -0.01
CA VAL A 17 -37.18 6.48 -0.44
C VAL A 17 -36.50 5.23 0.08
N GLU A 18 -36.30 4.24 -0.78
CA GLU A 18 -35.30 3.20 -0.56
C GLU A 18 -33.95 3.90 -0.53
N GLY A 19 -33.62 4.46 0.63
CA GLY A 19 -32.27 4.89 0.92
C GLY A 19 -31.42 3.64 0.81
N SER A 20 -30.52 3.64 -0.17
CA SER A 20 -29.41 2.68 -0.18
C SER A 20 -28.63 2.95 1.10
N ALA A 21 -28.98 2.20 2.16
CA ALA A 21 -28.22 2.21 3.38
C ALA A 21 -26.81 1.78 2.98
N GLN A 22 -25.81 2.64 3.21
CA GLN A 22 -24.42 2.25 3.12
C GLN A 22 -24.29 0.95 3.92
N THR A 23 -24.03 -0.16 3.24
CA THR A 23 -23.79 -1.44 3.90
C THR A 23 -22.57 -1.23 4.77
N LEU A 24 -22.79 -1.09 6.08
CA LEU A 24 -21.73 -0.94 7.05
C LEU A 24 -20.73 -2.08 6.82
N TYR A 25 -19.45 -1.76 6.62
CA TYR A 25 -18.41 -2.76 6.38
C TYR A 25 -18.44 -3.81 7.50
N LYS A 26 -18.66 -5.07 7.11
CA LYS A 26 -18.61 -6.23 8.02
C LYS A 26 -17.37 -7.05 7.65
N PRO A 27 -16.34 -7.11 8.52
CA PRO A 27 -15.17 -7.95 8.27
C PRO A 27 -15.56 -9.42 8.09
N ALA A 28 -14.82 -10.12 7.21
CA ALA A 28 -14.91 -11.57 7.09
C ALA A 28 -14.43 -12.26 8.38
N GLU A 29 -14.87 -13.49 8.62
CA GLU A 29 -14.48 -14.27 9.80
C GLU A 29 -12.95 -14.49 9.84
N GLU A 30 -12.34 -14.71 8.69
CA GLU A 30 -10.90 -14.84 8.52
C GLU A 30 -10.16 -13.55 8.91
N ASN A 31 -10.76 -12.38 8.65
CA ASN A 31 -10.22 -11.09 9.07
C ASN A 31 -10.24 -10.96 10.59
N MET A 32 -11.31 -11.39 11.25
CA MET A 32 -11.43 -11.37 12.71
C MET A 32 -10.36 -12.25 13.36
N LYS A 33 -10.17 -13.48 12.87
CA LYS A 33 -9.08 -14.37 13.32
C LYS A 33 -7.69 -13.80 13.05
N ALA A 34 -7.51 -13.10 11.93
CA ALA A 34 -6.24 -12.44 11.63
C ALA A 34 -5.91 -11.32 12.61
N ARG A 35 -6.93 -10.56 13.06
CA ARG A 35 -6.77 -9.51 14.09
C ARG A 35 -6.37 -10.10 15.44
N GLU A 36 -7.04 -11.16 15.87
CA GLU A 36 -6.70 -11.89 17.11
C GLU A 36 -5.26 -12.39 17.04
N TRP A 37 -4.90 -13.06 15.94
CA TRP A 37 -3.53 -13.51 15.74
C TRP A 37 -2.52 -12.36 15.79
N PHE A 38 -2.81 -11.20 15.18
CA PHE A 38 -1.87 -10.08 15.17
C PHE A 38 -1.71 -9.47 16.57
N GLN A 39 -2.80 -9.41 17.33
CA GLN A 39 -2.75 -9.02 18.73
C GLN A 39 -1.86 -9.98 19.54
N ASP A 40 -1.90 -11.29 19.29
CA ASP A 40 -1.06 -12.27 19.98
C ASP A 40 0.37 -12.36 19.44
N ALA A 41 0.58 -11.97 18.18
CA ALA A 41 1.87 -12.02 17.53
C ALA A 41 2.89 -11.11 18.21
N LYS A 42 2.46 -9.91 18.65
CA LYS A 42 3.17 -8.84 19.38
C LYS A 42 4.44 -8.28 18.72
N PHE A 43 5.26 -9.12 18.10
CA PHE A 43 6.62 -8.81 17.70
C PHE A 43 6.89 -9.27 16.27
N GLY A 44 7.41 -8.36 15.45
CA GLY A 44 7.74 -8.59 14.05
C GLY A 44 8.95 -7.77 13.61
N LEU A 45 9.51 -8.14 12.46
CA LEU A 45 10.61 -7.42 11.82
C LEU A 45 10.06 -6.42 10.81
N PHE A 46 10.59 -5.20 10.78
CA PHE A 46 10.37 -4.27 9.67
C PHE A 46 11.66 -4.11 8.85
N ILE A 47 11.58 -4.32 7.55
CA ILE A 47 12.71 -4.18 6.62
C ILE A 47 12.41 -3.03 5.65
N HIS A 48 13.19 -1.95 5.77
CA HIS A 48 13.26 -0.90 4.75
C HIS A 48 14.44 -1.21 3.84
N TRP A 49 14.14 -1.64 2.62
CA TRP A 49 15.15 -1.93 1.62
C TRP A 49 14.71 -1.53 0.21
N GLY A 50 15.62 -0.91 -0.52
CA GLY A 50 15.39 -0.38 -1.86
C GLY A 50 16.68 0.20 -2.44
N ILE A 51 16.60 0.78 -3.64
CA ILE A 51 17.77 1.36 -4.31
C ILE A 51 18.43 2.50 -3.52
N TYR A 52 17.69 3.19 -2.63
CA TYR A 52 18.24 4.16 -1.68
C TYR A 52 19.36 3.59 -0.79
N SER A 53 19.35 2.29 -0.52
CA SER A 53 20.37 1.63 0.30
C SER A 53 21.78 1.72 -0.31
N THR A 54 21.89 1.89 -1.63
CA THR A 54 23.18 2.10 -2.33
C THR A 54 23.90 3.37 -1.90
N LEU A 55 23.15 4.39 -1.45
CA LEU A 55 23.70 5.66 -0.98
C LEU A 55 24.02 5.66 0.53
N GLY A 56 23.47 4.70 1.29
CA GLY A 56 23.69 4.63 2.74
C GLY A 56 23.21 5.87 3.52
N ASN A 57 22.26 6.64 2.99
CA ASN A 57 21.85 7.94 3.53
C ASN A 57 20.33 8.05 3.76
N GLY A 58 19.71 6.94 4.16
CA GLY A 58 18.28 6.86 4.42
C GLY A 58 17.40 6.87 3.17
N GLU A 59 16.16 6.43 3.35
CA GLU A 59 15.14 6.25 2.32
C GLU A 59 14.54 7.58 1.81
N TRP A 60 14.72 8.67 2.57
CA TRP A 60 14.30 10.03 2.19
C TRP A 60 15.35 10.80 1.38
N VAL A 61 16.49 10.20 1.04
CA VAL A 61 17.63 10.89 0.39
C VAL A 61 17.24 11.61 -0.90
N MET A 62 16.32 11.05 -1.70
CA MET A 62 15.81 11.70 -2.92
C MET A 62 15.21 13.08 -2.62
N GLN A 63 14.36 13.17 -1.60
CA GLN A 63 13.71 14.39 -1.17
C GLN A 63 14.66 15.33 -0.44
N ASN A 64 15.41 14.82 0.54
CA ASN A 64 16.27 15.63 1.41
C ASN A 64 17.40 16.31 0.63
N ASN A 65 17.96 15.61 -0.35
CA ASN A 65 19.05 16.13 -1.19
C ASN A 65 18.55 16.67 -2.53
N ARG A 66 17.23 16.75 -2.74
CA ARG A 66 16.61 17.31 -3.96
C ARG A 66 17.13 16.65 -5.24
N ILE A 67 17.26 15.33 -5.22
CA ILE A 67 17.76 14.54 -6.34
C ILE A 67 16.62 14.38 -7.35
N ALA A 68 16.82 14.87 -8.57
CA ALA A 68 15.86 14.69 -9.65
C ALA A 68 15.87 13.24 -10.19
N ILE A 69 14.76 12.83 -10.79
CA ILE A 69 14.52 11.44 -11.26
C ILE A 69 15.69 10.92 -12.12
N PRO A 70 16.18 11.63 -13.17
CA PRO A 70 17.24 11.08 -14.02
C PRO A 70 18.55 10.78 -13.30
N GLN A 71 18.84 11.47 -12.20
CA GLN A 71 19.99 11.21 -11.35
C GLN A 71 19.73 10.03 -10.41
N TYR A 72 18.54 9.98 -9.82
CA TYR A 72 18.17 8.95 -8.86
C TYR A 72 18.01 7.57 -9.50
N GLU A 73 17.48 7.49 -10.74
CA GLU A 73 17.32 6.23 -11.47
C GLU A 73 18.65 5.50 -11.72
N LYS A 74 19.79 6.21 -11.70
CA LYS A 74 21.12 5.60 -11.85
C LYS A 74 21.47 4.66 -10.70
N LEU A 75 20.84 4.81 -9.53
CA LEU A 75 21.09 3.90 -8.40
C LEU A 75 20.72 2.46 -8.73
N ALA A 76 19.71 2.26 -9.59
CA ALA A 76 19.30 0.94 -10.04
C ALA A 76 20.39 0.23 -10.87
N ASP A 77 21.26 0.96 -11.57
CA ASP A 77 22.38 0.39 -12.34
C ASP A 77 23.43 -0.28 -11.43
N PHE A 78 23.51 0.17 -10.16
CA PHE A 78 24.46 -0.34 -9.16
C PHE A 78 23.81 -1.33 -8.18
N PHE A 79 22.48 -1.51 -8.24
CA PHE A 79 21.77 -2.35 -7.29
C PHE A 79 21.91 -3.84 -7.67
N ASN A 80 22.89 -4.52 -7.06
CA ASN A 80 23.15 -5.94 -7.28
C ASN A 80 23.41 -6.70 -5.96
N PRO A 81 22.38 -6.99 -5.16
CA PRO A 81 22.55 -7.66 -3.87
C PRO A 81 22.81 -9.16 -4.00
N ILE A 82 23.99 -9.52 -4.49
CA ILE A 82 24.41 -10.91 -4.73
C ILE A 82 24.44 -11.79 -3.46
N ALA A 83 24.52 -11.17 -2.28
CA ALA A 83 24.49 -11.84 -0.99
C ALA A 83 23.07 -11.96 -0.39
N TYR A 84 22.03 -11.53 -1.09
CA TYR A 84 20.67 -11.62 -0.59
C TYR A 84 20.22 -13.08 -0.47
N ASN A 85 20.04 -13.53 0.77
CA ASN A 85 19.48 -14.82 1.12
C ASN A 85 18.25 -14.63 2.02
N PRO A 86 17.01 -14.84 1.52
CA PRO A 86 15.81 -14.65 2.32
C PRO A 86 15.68 -15.68 3.45
N ASP A 87 16.23 -16.89 3.31
CA ASP A 87 16.15 -17.90 4.38
C ASP A 87 16.93 -17.43 5.62
N GLU A 88 18.09 -16.79 5.44
CA GLU A 88 18.86 -16.22 6.55
C GLU A 88 18.08 -15.14 7.29
N TRP A 89 17.38 -14.25 6.55
CA TRP A 89 16.58 -13.20 7.16
C TRP A 89 15.39 -13.77 7.94
N VAL A 90 14.70 -14.76 7.36
CA VAL A 90 13.52 -15.38 7.97
C VAL A 90 13.90 -16.21 9.18
N LEU A 91 14.99 -16.99 9.10
CA LEU A 91 15.50 -17.76 10.23
C LEU A 91 15.96 -16.85 11.38
N MET A 92 16.71 -15.78 11.07
CA MET A 92 17.10 -14.78 12.07
C MET A 92 15.88 -14.19 12.78
N ALA A 93 14.85 -13.77 12.04
CA ALA A 93 13.63 -13.23 12.63
C ALA A 93 12.93 -14.27 13.51
N LYS A 94 12.85 -15.53 13.05
CA LYS A 94 12.25 -16.64 13.78
C LYS A 94 12.97 -16.94 15.08
N GLU A 95 14.30 -17.02 15.04
CA GLU A 95 15.18 -17.28 16.18
C GLU A 95 15.11 -16.14 17.21
N ALA A 96 14.93 -14.90 16.76
CA ALA A 96 14.65 -13.75 17.62
C ALA A 96 13.23 -13.78 18.24
N GLY A 97 12.37 -14.74 17.86
CA GLY A 97 11.01 -14.90 18.38
C GLY A 97 9.94 -14.09 17.64
N MET A 98 10.30 -13.41 16.54
CA MET A 98 9.36 -12.63 15.74
C MET A 98 8.37 -13.55 15.01
N LYS A 99 7.14 -13.06 14.82
CA LYS A 99 6.03 -13.83 14.21
C LYS A 99 5.71 -13.43 12.78
N TYR A 100 6.20 -12.27 12.36
CA TYR A 100 6.03 -11.75 11.00
C TYR A 100 7.19 -10.88 10.57
N ILE A 101 7.29 -10.70 9.25
CA ILE A 101 8.18 -9.75 8.60
C ILE A 101 7.32 -8.80 7.78
N CYS A 102 7.54 -7.49 7.92
CA CYS A 102 7.01 -6.44 7.06
C CYS A 102 8.15 -5.88 6.21
N ILE A 103 8.01 -5.86 4.88
CA ILE A 103 9.05 -5.36 3.98
C ILE A 103 8.50 -4.34 2.97
N THR A 104 9.30 -3.34 2.62
CA THR A 104 8.99 -2.35 1.58
C THR A 104 8.92 -3.01 0.20
N SER A 105 7.70 -3.20 -0.34
CA SER A 105 7.51 -3.57 -1.76
C SER A 105 7.74 -2.40 -2.70
N LYS A 106 7.44 -1.18 -2.24
CA LYS A 106 7.70 0.10 -2.90
C LYS A 106 7.76 1.19 -1.83
N HIS A 107 8.81 2.01 -1.83
CA HIS A 107 8.90 3.19 -0.97
C HIS A 107 8.49 4.47 -1.73
N HIS A 108 8.65 5.65 -1.13
CA HIS A 108 8.27 6.93 -1.73
C HIS A 108 8.99 7.24 -3.05
N ASP A 109 10.18 6.68 -3.27
CA ASP A 109 10.93 6.85 -4.52
C ASP A 109 10.31 6.13 -5.72
N GLY A 110 9.22 5.38 -5.51
CA GLY A 110 8.46 4.70 -6.56
C GLY A 110 9.09 3.41 -7.06
N PHE A 111 10.27 3.02 -6.56
CA PHE A 111 10.96 1.83 -7.05
C PHE A 111 10.34 0.55 -6.47
N ALA A 112 9.86 -0.32 -7.36
CA ALA A 112 9.25 -1.59 -6.94
C ALA A 112 10.32 -2.66 -6.68
N MET A 113 10.32 -3.22 -5.48
CA MET A 113 11.21 -4.32 -5.06
C MET A 113 10.70 -5.70 -5.48
N TYR A 114 9.84 -5.78 -6.48
CA TYR A 114 9.25 -7.01 -6.99
C TYR A 114 9.01 -6.91 -8.50
N HIS A 115 8.65 -8.00 -9.18
CA HIS A 115 8.46 -7.98 -10.63
C HIS A 115 7.10 -7.38 -11.04
N SER A 116 6.95 -6.07 -10.90
CA SER A 116 5.73 -5.37 -11.35
C SER A 116 5.62 -5.38 -12.87
N LYS A 117 4.44 -5.71 -13.41
CA LYS A 117 4.13 -5.64 -14.85
C LYS A 117 3.54 -4.30 -15.26
N VAL A 118 3.12 -3.49 -14.30
CA VAL A 118 2.54 -2.16 -14.56
C VAL A 118 3.60 -1.06 -14.68
N SER A 119 4.84 -1.30 -14.25
CA SER A 119 5.96 -0.38 -14.43
C SER A 119 7.30 -1.12 -14.56
N PRO A 120 8.16 -0.77 -15.55
CA PRO A 120 9.51 -1.32 -15.66
C PRO A 120 10.47 -0.75 -14.61
N TYR A 121 10.05 0.23 -13.80
CA TYR A 121 10.87 0.80 -12.72
C TYR A 121 10.84 -0.11 -11.49
N ASN A 122 11.42 -1.30 -11.66
CA ASN A 122 11.39 -2.37 -10.68
C ASN A 122 12.71 -3.15 -10.62
N VAL A 123 12.91 -3.93 -9.55
CA VAL A 123 14.15 -4.66 -9.27
C VAL A 123 14.52 -5.67 -10.36
N VAL A 124 13.55 -6.25 -11.06
CA VAL A 124 13.81 -7.27 -12.07
C VAL A 124 14.22 -6.64 -13.40
N ASP A 125 13.51 -5.61 -13.84
CA ASP A 125 13.71 -5.04 -15.18
C ASP A 125 14.78 -3.93 -15.20
N ARG A 126 14.99 -3.22 -14.08
CA ARG A 126 15.83 -2.01 -14.03
C ARG A 126 17.20 -2.22 -13.39
N THR A 127 17.51 -3.41 -12.87
CA THR A 127 18.77 -3.67 -12.15
C THR A 127 19.53 -4.87 -12.70
N PRO A 128 20.86 -4.94 -12.52
CA PRO A 128 21.64 -6.14 -12.85
C PRO A 128 21.28 -7.36 -11.99
N TYR A 129 20.55 -7.20 -10.89
CA TYR A 129 20.17 -8.33 -10.03
C TYR A 129 19.13 -9.24 -10.68
N GLY A 130 18.13 -8.67 -11.36
CA GLY A 130 17.20 -9.39 -12.22
C GLY A 130 16.31 -10.43 -11.53
N LYS A 131 16.15 -10.39 -10.20
CA LYS A 131 15.35 -11.37 -9.43
C LYS A 131 14.31 -10.68 -8.56
N ASP A 132 13.14 -11.31 -8.45
CA ASP A 132 12.03 -10.84 -7.61
C ASP A 132 12.32 -11.12 -6.13
N VAL A 133 12.78 -10.11 -5.40
CA VAL A 133 13.17 -10.29 -3.98
C VAL A 133 11.97 -10.50 -3.07
N ILE A 134 10.80 -9.92 -3.37
CA ILE A 134 9.58 -10.16 -2.57
C ILE A 134 9.10 -11.60 -2.79
N GLY A 135 9.12 -12.10 -4.01
CA GLY A 135 8.78 -13.50 -4.30
C GLY A 135 9.71 -14.48 -3.58
N MET A 136 11.01 -14.20 -3.60
CA MET A 136 12.01 -14.99 -2.85
C MET A 136 11.75 -14.97 -1.33
N LEU A 137 11.41 -13.82 -0.74
CA LEU A 137 11.09 -13.70 0.68
C LEU A 137 9.78 -14.39 1.05
N ALA A 138 8.74 -14.24 0.24
CA ALA A 138 7.45 -14.89 0.47
C ALA A 138 7.60 -16.42 0.55
N GLU A 139 8.41 -16.98 -0.33
CA GLU A 139 8.72 -18.41 -0.36
C GLU A 139 9.47 -18.84 0.92
N ALA A 140 10.45 -18.06 1.39
CA ALA A 140 11.16 -18.33 2.64
C ALA A 140 10.26 -18.21 3.88
N CYS A 141 9.42 -17.16 3.94
CA CYS A 141 8.41 -17.00 5.00
C CYS A 141 7.49 -18.23 5.08
N ARG A 142 7.04 -18.73 3.93
CA ARG A 142 6.20 -19.95 3.84
C ARG A 142 6.94 -21.19 4.34
N ARG A 143 8.20 -21.39 3.94
CA ARG A 143 9.02 -22.52 4.42
C ARG A 143 9.19 -22.53 5.93
N HIS A 144 9.43 -21.36 6.53
CA HIS A 144 9.80 -21.26 7.95
C HIS A 144 8.65 -20.87 8.88
N GLY A 145 7.45 -20.64 8.33
CA GLY A 145 6.24 -20.38 9.11
C GLY A 145 6.15 -18.97 9.70
N LEU A 146 6.70 -17.96 9.02
CA LEU A 146 6.49 -16.54 9.36
C LEU A 146 5.43 -15.95 8.44
N ARG A 147 4.55 -15.09 8.99
CA ARG A 147 3.60 -14.34 8.16
C ARG A 147 4.33 -13.19 7.45
N LEU A 148 4.06 -13.02 6.15
CA LEU A 148 4.58 -11.91 5.38
C LEU A 148 3.58 -10.75 5.39
N PHE A 149 4.06 -9.56 5.75
CA PHE A 149 3.38 -8.29 5.61
C PHE A 149 4.12 -7.48 4.55
N ILE A 150 3.38 -6.68 3.80
CA ILE A 150 3.94 -5.85 2.75
C ILE A 150 3.70 -4.39 3.08
N TYR A 151 4.78 -3.63 3.24
CA TYR A 151 4.69 -2.18 3.19
C TYR A 151 4.50 -1.73 1.75
N TYR A 152 3.60 -0.77 1.57
CA TYR A 152 3.36 -0.14 0.27
C TYR A 152 3.22 1.37 0.45
N SER A 153 4.08 2.13 -0.23
CA SER A 153 3.92 3.58 -0.26
C SER A 153 2.86 4.03 -1.28
N GLN A 154 1.84 4.69 -0.77
CA GLN A 154 0.83 5.41 -1.53
C GLN A 154 1.38 6.72 -2.12
N LEU A 155 2.40 7.30 -1.49
CA LEU A 155 3.21 8.38 -2.07
C LEU A 155 4.13 7.82 -3.16
N ASP A 156 4.29 8.59 -4.23
CA ASP A 156 5.22 8.26 -5.30
C ASP A 156 5.88 9.53 -5.83
N TRP A 157 7.21 9.63 -5.70
CA TRP A 157 8.03 10.73 -6.19
C TRP A 157 8.46 10.55 -7.65
N HIS A 158 8.22 9.37 -8.23
CA HIS A 158 8.61 9.03 -9.60
C HIS A 158 7.42 9.16 -10.57
N HIS A 159 6.26 8.60 -10.22
CA HIS A 159 5.14 8.47 -11.14
C HIS A 159 4.58 9.84 -11.60
N PRO A 160 4.45 10.10 -12.91
CA PRO A 160 4.00 11.40 -13.43
C PRO A 160 2.54 11.71 -13.07
N ASP A 161 1.71 10.67 -12.93
CA ASP A 161 0.30 10.85 -12.56
C ASP A 161 0.03 11.11 -11.09
N TYR A 162 1.06 11.10 -10.24
CA TYR A 162 0.98 11.60 -8.88
C TYR A 162 0.89 13.14 -8.89
N PHE A 163 -0.20 13.63 -9.48
CA PHE A 163 -0.46 15.04 -9.80
C PHE A 163 -1.87 15.47 -9.36
N PRO A 164 -2.10 16.71 -8.89
CA PRO A 164 -1.08 17.67 -8.46
C PRO A 164 -0.12 17.07 -7.43
N ARG A 165 1.14 17.51 -7.41
CA ARG A 165 2.12 16.98 -6.44
C ARG A 165 1.65 17.24 -5.00
N GLY A 166 2.04 16.37 -4.06
CA GLY A 166 1.73 16.56 -2.65
C GLY A 166 2.75 17.44 -1.93
N MET A 167 2.96 17.24 -0.63
CA MET A 167 3.87 18.08 0.16
C MET A 167 5.35 17.84 -0.14
N THR A 168 5.71 16.68 -0.70
CA THR A 168 7.08 16.23 -0.90
C THR A 168 7.35 15.87 -2.38
N GLY A 169 8.61 15.57 -2.72
CA GLY A 169 9.01 15.20 -4.08
C GLY A 169 8.87 16.32 -5.10
N GLN A 170 8.89 17.58 -4.64
CA GLN A 170 8.73 18.78 -5.49
C GLN A 170 9.93 19.02 -6.41
N PHE A 171 11.11 18.57 -6.01
CA PHE A 171 12.36 18.72 -6.75
C PHE A 171 12.68 17.54 -7.68
N ALA A 172 11.77 16.55 -7.77
CA ALA A 172 11.98 15.33 -8.56
C ALA A 172 12.06 15.60 -10.08
N GLY A 173 11.73 16.80 -10.55
CA GLY A 173 11.80 17.17 -11.97
C GLY A 173 10.69 16.58 -12.83
N ARG A 174 9.58 16.14 -12.20
CA ARG A 174 8.37 15.69 -12.90
C ARG A 174 7.75 16.84 -13.69
N ALA A 175 7.00 16.55 -14.73
CA ALA A 175 6.22 17.57 -15.43
C ALA A 175 5.08 18.13 -14.52
N ASP A 176 4.63 19.36 -14.76
CA ASP A 176 3.45 19.94 -14.09
C ASP A 176 2.14 19.48 -14.76
N THR A 177 2.01 18.18 -14.98
CA THR A 177 0.84 17.53 -15.57
C THR A 177 0.71 16.12 -15.02
N GLY A 178 -0.49 15.55 -15.10
CA GLY A 178 -0.80 14.19 -14.66
C GLY A 178 -2.25 14.07 -14.24
N ASN A 179 -2.65 12.87 -13.82
CA ASN A 179 -4.02 12.62 -13.38
C ASN A 179 -4.04 11.67 -12.18
N PHE A 180 -4.44 12.18 -11.01
CA PHE A 180 -4.45 11.38 -9.79
C PHE A 180 -5.30 10.11 -9.89
N SER A 181 -6.41 10.13 -10.62
CA SER A 181 -7.22 8.92 -10.84
C SER A 181 -6.41 7.81 -11.49
N ARG A 182 -5.60 8.14 -12.52
CA ARG A 182 -4.75 7.15 -13.20
C ARG A 182 -3.66 6.64 -12.29
N TYR A 183 -3.11 7.49 -11.42
CA TYR A 183 -2.18 7.03 -10.39
C TYR A 183 -2.83 6.07 -9.40
N LEU A 184 -4.07 6.34 -8.96
CA LEU A 184 -4.80 5.42 -8.09
C LEU A 184 -5.11 4.09 -8.80
N ASP A 185 -5.41 4.11 -10.09
CA ASP A 185 -5.59 2.88 -10.88
C ASP A 185 -4.27 2.09 -11.01
N TYR A 186 -3.14 2.79 -11.17
CA TYR A 186 -1.79 2.20 -11.12
C TYR A 186 -1.49 1.58 -9.75
N GLN A 187 -1.77 2.30 -8.67
CA GLN A 187 -1.62 1.81 -7.29
C GLN A 187 -2.48 0.56 -7.06
N ASP A 188 -3.75 0.59 -7.43
CA ASP A 188 -4.66 -0.55 -7.29
C ASP A 188 -4.12 -1.76 -8.09
N ALA A 189 -3.60 -1.54 -9.30
CA ALA A 189 -3.04 -2.61 -10.10
C ALA A 189 -1.79 -3.24 -9.46
N GLN A 190 -0.88 -2.43 -8.90
CA GLN A 190 0.26 -2.96 -8.13
C GLN A 190 -0.16 -3.75 -6.88
N LEU A 191 -1.17 -3.28 -6.17
CA LEU A 191 -1.71 -4.03 -5.02
C LEU A 191 -2.31 -5.36 -5.47
N ARG A 192 -3.01 -5.42 -6.62
CA ARG A 192 -3.48 -6.69 -7.19
C ARG A 192 -2.34 -7.63 -7.50
N GLU A 193 -1.24 -7.15 -8.08
CA GLU A 193 -0.03 -7.96 -8.32
C GLU A 193 0.48 -8.57 -7.01
N ILE A 194 0.69 -7.74 -5.98
CA ILE A 194 1.20 -8.19 -4.68
C ILE A 194 0.28 -9.23 -4.03
N LEU A 195 -1.04 -9.00 -4.04
CA LEU A 195 -2.03 -9.84 -3.36
C LEU A 195 -2.34 -11.14 -4.10
N THR A 196 -1.87 -11.32 -5.34
CA THR A 196 -2.14 -12.51 -6.16
C THR A 196 -0.89 -13.33 -6.47
N GLN A 197 0.30 -12.74 -6.47
CA GLN A 197 1.53 -13.41 -6.88
C GLN A 197 2.28 -14.11 -5.73
N TYR A 198 2.11 -13.67 -4.48
CA TYR A 198 3.00 -14.05 -3.37
C TYR A 198 2.33 -14.95 -2.32
N GLY A 199 1.18 -15.54 -2.65
CA GLY A 199 0.41 -16.37 -1.72
C GLY A 199 -0.28 -15.53 -0.62
N PRO A 200 -0.54 -16.13 0.56
CA PRO A 200 -1.22 -15.41 1.65
C PRO A 200 -0.38 -14.25 2.19
N ILE A 201 -0.93 -13.04 2.12
CA ILE A 201 -0.35 -11.83 2.71
C ILE A 201 -1.06 -11.55 4.04
N GLY A 202 -0.28 -11.46 5.13
CA GLY A 202 -0.80 -11.20 6.48
C GLY A 202 -1.34 -9.79 6.65
N GLY A 203 -0.79 -8.82 5.93
CA GLY A 203 -1.32 -7.46 5.90
C GLY A 203 -0.59 -6.53 4.94
N ILE A 204 -1.29 -5.48 4.52
CA ILE A 204 -0.71 -4.32 3.84
C ILE A 204 -0.50 -3.21 4.86
N TRP A 205 0.73 -2.70 4.93
CA TRP A 205 1.09 -1.55 5.74
C TRP A 205 1.27 -0.33 4.83
N PHE A 206 0.28 0.54 4.80
CA PHE A 206 0.27 1.73 3.96
C PHE A 206 1.00 2.90 4.60
N ASP A 207 1.62 3.72 3.75
CA ASP A 207 2.26 4.97 4.12
C ASP A 207 2.19 5.99 2.98
N GLY A 208 2.37 7.28 3.29
CA GLY A 208 2.44 8.35 2.30
C GLY A 208 1.08 8.96 1.93
N TRP A 209 -0.03 8.43 2.46
CA TRP A 209 -1.37 9.05 2.33
C TRP A 209 -1.35 10.54 2.70
N TRP A 210 -0.63 10.84 3.78
CA TRP A 210 -0.52 12.16 4.37
C TRP A 210 0.03 13.21 3.39
N ASP A 211 0.85 12.82 2.41
CA ASP A 211 1.47 13.73 1.44
C ASP A 211 0.43 14.48 0.59
N ARG A 212 -0.74 13.86 0.39
CA ARG A 212 -1.91 14.44 -0.29
C ARG A 212 -3.19 14.22 0.52
N LYS A 213 -3.16 14.50 1.83
CA LYS A 213 -4.30 14.30 2.76
C LYS A 213 -5.62 14.99 2.35
N TRP A 214 -5.57 15.97 1.45
CA TRP A 214 -6.72 16.71 0.93
C TRP A 214 -7.34 16.10 -0.34
N GLN A 215 -6.78 15.01 -0.86
CA GLN A 215 -7.30 14.32 -2.04
C GLN A 215 -8.16 13.13 -1.65
N ASP A 216 -9.07 12.75 -2.55
CA ASP A 216 -9.77 11.48 -2.46
C ASP A 216 -8.84 10.35 -2.92
N TRP A 217 -8.37 9.57 -1.95
CA TRP A 217 -7.51 8.40 -2.17
C TRP A 217 -8.29 7.14 -2.54
N ARG A 218 -9.63 7.18 -2.57
CA ARG A 218 -10.51 6.04 -2.87
C ARG A 218 -10.25 4.83 -1.98
N LEU A 219 -9.90 5.07 -0.71
CA LEU A 219 -9.51 4.00 0.23
C LEU A 219 -10.58 2.93 0.36
N ASP A 220 -11.87 3.29 0.32
CA ASP A 220 -12.96 2.30 0.36
C ASP A 220 -12.89 1.31 -0.79
N LYS A 221 -12.63 1.78 -2.03
CA LYS A 221 -12.45 0.93 -3.21
C LYS A 221 -11.21 0.05 -3.06
N THR A 222 -10.08 0.63 -2.67
CA THR A 222 -8.82 -0.11 -2.50
C THR A 222 -8.94 -1.17 -1.40
N TYR A 223 -9.57 -0.85 -0.26
CA TYR A 223 -9.73 -1.78 0.86
C TYR A 223 -10.76 -2.87 0.54
N ALA A 224 -11.82 -2.57 -0.19
CA ALA A 224 -12.76 -3.58 -0.67
C ALA A 224 -12.05 -4.59 -1.60
N MET A 225 -11.25 -4.09 -2.55
CA MET A 225 -10.44 -4.93 -3.43
C MET A 225 -9.45 -5.80 -2.66
N ILE A 226 -8.78 -5.27 -1.63
CA ILE A 226 -7.85 -6.06 -0.79
C ILE A 226 -8.58 -7.22 -0.14
N HIS A 227 -9.73 -6.98 0.49
CA HIS A 227 -10.49 -8.03 1.16
C HIS A 227 -11.21 -8.98 0.20
N GLU A 228 -11.52 -8.55 -1.03
CA GLU A 228 -12.01 -9.43 -2.10
C GLU A 228 -10.93 -10.46 -2.49
N LEU A 229 -9.68 -10.03 -2.64
CA LEU A 229 -8.57 -10.89 -3.03
C LEU A 229 -8.02 -11.73 -1.87
N GLN A 230 -7.96 -11.14 -0.68
CA GLN A 230 -7.36 -11.74 0.51
C GLN A 230 -8.21 -11.37 1.76
N PRO A 231 -9.31 -12.10 2.06
CA PRO A 231 -10.23 -11.75 3.15
C PRO A 231 -9.58 -11.63 4.54
N ALA A 232 -8.52 -12.40 4.78
CA ALA A 232 -7.76 -12.39 6.02
C ALA A 232 -6.73 -11.24 6.13
N CYS A 233 -6.45 -10.53 5.02
CA CYS A 233 -5.40 -9.52 4.97
C CYS A 233 -5.75 -8.36 5.89
N LEU A 234 -4.83 -8.03 6.81
CA LEU A 234 -4.94 -6.85 7.64
C LEU A 234 -4.55 -5.59 6.86
N ILE A 235 -5.06 -4.44 7.28
CA ILE A 235 -4.70 -3.14 6.71
C ILE A 235 -4.25 -2.24 7.86
N GLY A 236 -2.98 -1.86 7.85
CA GLY A 236 -2.42 -0.81 8.70
C GLY A 236 -2.19 0.44 7.87
N ASN A 237 -2.49 1.62 8.42
CA ASN A 237 -2.24 2.88 7.72
C ASN A 237 -1.44 3.83 8.62
N ASN A 238 -0.22 4.13 8.20
CA ASN A 238 0.60 5.16 8.81
C ASN A 238 0.25 6.52 8.24
N HIS A 239 -0.84 7.08 8.77
CA HIS A 239 -1.33 8.37 8.38
C HIS A 239 -0.59 9.53 9.07
N HIS A 240 0.37 9.25 9.99
CA HIS A 240 1.04 10.25 10.84
C HIS A 240 0.09 11.23 11.54
N VAL A 241 -1.17 10.83 11.72
CA VAL A 241 -2.17 11.59 12.48
C VAL A 241 -2.14 11.05 13.90
N LYS A 242 -2.25 11.94 14.87
CA LYS A 242 -2.40 11.57 16.28
C LYS A 242 -3.59 10.60 16.40
N PRO A 243 -3.43 9.41 17.03
CA PRO A 243 -4.56 8.58 17.39
C PRO A 243 -5.55 9.41 18.21
N PHE A 244 -6.84 9.34 17.88
CA PHE A 244 -7.85 9.96 18.74
C PHE A 244 -7.74 9.35 20.14
N PRO A 245 -7.81 10.17 21.21
CA PRO A 245 -7.72 9.68 22.59
C PRO A 245 -8.80 8.65 22.93
#